data_AF-A0A7Y5WXR4-F1
#
_entry.id   AF-A0A7Y5WXR4-F1
#
_cell.length_a   1.000
_cell.length_b   1.000
_cell.length_c   1.000
_cell.angle_alpha   90.00
_cell.angle_beta   90.00
_cell.angle_gamma   90.00
#
_symmetry.space_group_name_H-M   'P 1'
#
loop_
_entity.id
_entity.type
_entity.pdbx_description
1 polymer ?
#
loop_
_entity_poly.entity_id
_entity_poly.type
_entity_poly.pdbx_seq_one_letter_code
_entity_poly.pdbx_strand_id
1 'polypeptide(L)'
;MNRPGPPRQRPRLRPWLERHPLGPRVFFLGRRWHDWHLGLLVLLALAAAALAGAVGDSYPTWIAIAVGVWLITKDWRDLTSRHRDTASWRLGLHRPPLPLRRLSRAEPMPLLVGVGVGGFALVNLLSALTPNIRWRGRLLLHIEPLPELHVFHALAILASLSLLLSAYYLYRRRLRALQLAVALLCALGLFNLLKGLDFEEATGDLVLAALLFAGRRSFYVRHDPLGRRSALLRIPLVAAGGFVASLVIVAIAASASLATDLRETWDLLLWQQGPLRFHEETGRMDLAVGLIGLGALGLIAYLLFRPLAAPRSLPDAELRSAATDLVRRHGSDTLA
;
A
#
# COMPACT_ATOMS: atom_id res chain seq x y z
N MET A 1 44.05 -35.47 -21.36
CA MET A 1 43.79 -34.14 -21.96
C MET A 1 43.30 -33.20 -20.85
N ASN A 2 44.22 -32.45 -20.23
CA ASN A 2 43.87 -31.50 -19.17
C ASN A 2 43.07 -30.34 -19.77
N ARG A 3 41.80 -30.18 -19.36
CA ARG A 3 41.05 -28.96 -19.66
C ARG A 3 41.73 -27.81 -18.92
N PRO A 4 42.15 -26.73 -19.59
CA PRO A 4 42.67 -25.57 -18.90
C PRO A 4 41.59 -25.04 -17.97
N GLY A 5 41.92 -24.88 -16.69
CA GLY A 5 41.04 -24.26 -15.70
C GLY A 5 40.67 -22.83 -16.14
N PRO A 6 39.52 -22.30 -15.71
CA PRO A 6 39.08 -20.98 -16.11
C PRO A 6 40.17 -19.93 -15.79
N PRO A 7 40.41 -18.96 -16.68
CA PRO A 7 41.48 -17.97 -16.48
C PRO A 7 41.25 -17.23 -15.16
N ARG A 8 42.28 -17.21 -14.30
CA ARG A 8 42.30 -16.39 -13.08
C ARG A 8 42.19 -14.92 -13.48
N GLN A 9 40.99 -14.35 -13.38
CA GLN A 9 40.73 -12.95 -13.66
C GLN A 9 41.57 -12.09 -12.70
N ARG A 10 42.42 -11.20 -13.24
CA ARG A 10 43.18 -10.23 -12.44
C ARG A 10 42.20 -9.34 -11.67
N PRO A 11 42.42 -9.06 -10.37
CA PRO A 11 41.53 -8.23 -9.59
C PRO A 11 41.52 -6.81 -10.19
N ARG A 12 40.40 -6.43 -10.80
CA ARG A 12 40.20 -5.07 -11.28
C ARG A 12 39.84 -4.20 -10.08
N LEU A 13 40.58 -3.12 -9.86
CA LEU A 13 40.36 -2.22 -8.72
C LEU A 13 39.14 -1.31 -8.92
N ARG A 14 38.72 -1.08 -10.18
CA ARG A 14 37.57 -0.23 -10.52
C ARG A 14 36.26 -0.96 -10.23
N PRO A 15 35.20 -0.27 -9.75
CA PRO A 15 33.87 -0.84 -9.68
C PRO A 15 33.43 -1.34 -11.06
N TRP A 16 32.94 -2.58 -11.14
CA TRP A 16 32.30 -3.08 -12.36
C TRP A 16 31.02 -3.84 -12.03
N LEU A 17 30.11 -3.84 -13.01
CA LEU A 17 28.82 -4.51 -12.93
C LEU A 17 28.83 -5.75 -13.81
N GLU A 18 28.65 -6.93 -13.24
CA GLU A 18 28.46 -8.17 -13.96
C GLU A 18 26.96 -8.46 -14.11
N ARG A 19 26.52 -8.79 -15.34
CA ARG A 19 25.14 -9.23 -15.60
C ARG A 19 25.05 -10.74 -15.38
N HIS A 20 24.55 -11.15 -14.22
CA HIS A 20 24.33 -12.56 -13.91
C HIS A 20 22.85 -12.97 -14.14
N PRO A 21 22.54 -14.24 -14.50
CA PRO A 21 21.16 -14.70 -14.70
C PRO A 21 20.23 -14.47 -13.50
N LEU A 22 20.81 -14.51 -12.29
CA LEU A 22 20.08 -14.25 -11.05
C LEU A 22 19.99 -12.77 -10.68
N GLY A 23 20.71 -11.86 -11.35
CA GLY A 23 20.69 -10.43 -11.01
C GLY A 23 21.98 -9.68 -11.33
N PRO A 24 22.00 -8.34 -11.23
CA PRO A 24 23.24 -7.58 -11.29
C PRO A 24 24.16 -7.95 -10.11
N ARG A 25 25.44 -8.15 -10.38
CA ARG A 25 26.48 -8.33 -9.35
C ARG A 25 27.45 -7.16 -9.40
N VAL A 26 27.59 -6.46 -8.28
CA VAL A 26 28.51 -5.33 -8.16
C VAL A 26 29.81 -5.82 -7.55
N PHE A 27 30.93 -5.53 -8.20
CA PHE A 27 32.25 -5.80 -7.65
C PHE A 27 32.94 -4.48 -7.35
N PHE A 28 33.53 -4.36 -6.16
CA PHE A 28 34.30 -3.21 -5.74
C PHE A 28 35.52 -3.70 -4.95
N LEU A 29 36.70 -3.15 -5.26
CA LEU A 29 38.00 -3.61 -4.71
C LEU A 29 38.25 -5.12 -4.88
N GLY A 30 37.84 -5.69 -6.02
CA GLY A 30 37.99 -7.13 -6.30
C GLY A 30 37.11 -8.05 -5.43
N ARG A 31 36.24 -7.51 -4.58
CA ARG A 31 35.25 -8.26 -3.80
C ARG A 31 33.85 -8.01 -4.33
N ARG A 32 32.98 -9.01 -4.22
CA ARG A 32 31.57 -8.87 -4.55
C ARG A 32 30.82 -8.18 -3.42
N TRP A 33 30.18 -7.06 -3.75
CA TRP A 33 29.30 -6.35 -2.86
C TRP A 33 27.87 -6.86 -3.04
N HIS A 34 27.21 -7.04 -1.90
CA HIS A 34 25.83 -7.47 -1.80
C HIS A 34 25.03 -6.33 -1.15
N ASP A 35 23.70 -6.33 -1.31
CA ASP A 35 22.84 -5.25 -0.85
C ASP A 35 22.96 -5.06 0.68
N TRP A 36 23.16 -6.16 1.44
CA TRP A 36 23.40 -6.07 2.89
C TRP A 36 24.68 -5.34 3.29
N HIS A 37 25.73 -5.34 2.46
CA HIS A 37 26.96 -4.59 2.75
C HIS A 37 26.68 -3.09 2.73
N LEU A 38 25.87 -2.63 1.77
CA LEU A 38 25.42 -1.24 1.68
C LEU A 38 24.51 -0.90 2.87
N GLY A 39 23.58 -1.79 3.22
CA GLY A 39 22.71 -1.60 4.38
C GLY A 39 23.49 -1.46 5.69
N LEU A 40 24.46 -2.36 5.91
CA LEU A 40 25.34 -2.32 7.07
C LEU A 40 26.20 -1.04 7.09
N LEU A 41 26.74 -0.61 5.95
CA LEU A 41 27.51 0.62 5.84
C LEU A 41 26.69 1.85 6.20
N VAL A 42 25.45 1.94 5.71
CA VAL A 42 24.52 3.03 6.07
C VAL A 42 24.24 3.05 7.57
N LEU A 43 23.94 1.90 8.17
CA LEU A 43 23.68 1.81 9.62
C LEU A 43 24.91 2.14 10.47
N LEU A 44 26.10 1.69 10.07
CA LEU A 44 27.35 2.01 10.76
C LEU A 44 27.70 3.50 10.63
N ALA A 45 27.49 4.09 9.46
CA ALA A 45 27.71 5.53 9.25
C ALA A 45 26.74 6.37 10.09
N LEU A 46 25.47 5.97 10.16
CA LEU A 46 24.48 6.59 11.03
C LEU A 46 24.83 6.46 12.51
N ALA A 47 25.26 5.27 12.95
CA ALA A 47 25.69 5.05 14.34
C ALA A 47 26.91 5.91 14.69
N ALA A 48 27.91 5.98 13.81
CA ALA A 48 29.07 6.84 14.00
C ALA A 48 28.70 8.32 14.05
N ALA A 49 27.81 8.77 13.16
CA ALA A 49 27.36 10.15 13.11
C ALA A 49 26.47 10.52 14.32
N ALA A 50 25.67 9.57 14.83
CA ALA A 50 24.93 9.73 16.09
C ALA A 50 25.88 9.84 17.30
N LEU A 51 26.91 8.99 17.37
CA LEU A 51 27.95 9.08 18.42
C LEU A 51 28.74 10.38 18.37
N ALA A 52 28.92 10.96 17.19
CA ALA A 52 29.56 12.26 16.98
C ALA A 52 28.61 13.45 17.25
N GLY A 53 27.35 13.22 17.62
CA GLY A 53 26.35 14.27 17.80
C GLY A 53 25.94 14.99 16.51
N ALA A 54 26.31 14.45 15.34
CA ALA A 54 26.05 15.05 14.03
C ALA A 54 24.66 14.68 13.45
N VAL A 55 23.93 13.79 14.11
CA VAL A 55 22.62 13.31 13.67
C VAL A 55 21.63 13.40 14.82
N GLY A 56 20.53 14.13 14.60
CA GLY A 56 19.42 14.24 15.54
C GLY A 56 18.28 13.26 15.24
N ASP A 57 17.29 13.27 16.13
CA ASP A 57 16.03 12.54 15.96
C ASP A 57 15.16 13.24 14.90
N SER A 58 15.44 12.94 13.62
CA SER A 58 14.82 13.59 12.47
C SER A 58 14.31 12.55 11.47
N TYR A 59 13.29 12.91 10.68
CA TYR A 59 12.73 12.02 9.65
C TYR A 59 13.79 11.43 8.70
N PRO A 60 14.80 12.19 8.20
CA PRO A 60 15.87 11.63 7.37
C PRO A 60 16.66 10.51 8.06
N THR A 61 16.92 10.65 9.37
CA THR A 61 17.61 9.64 10.18
C THR A 61 16.82 8.33 10.19
N TRP A 62 15.52 8.40 10.49
CA TRP A 62 14.65 7.22 10.53
C TRP A 62 14.49 6.57 9.15
N ILE A 63 14.38 7.36 8.09
CA ILE A 63 14.34 6.84 6.71
C ILE A 63 15.64 6.09 6.39
N ALA A 64 16.79 6.66 6.73
CA ALA A 64 18.08 6.04 6.47
C ALA A 64 18.28 4.75 7.30
N ILE A 65 17.81 4.71 8.55
CA ILE A 65 17.76 3.48 9.37
C ILE A 65 16.87 2.44 8.69
N ALA A 66 15.65 2.81 8.28
CA ALA A 66 14.72 1.91 7.63
C ALA A 66 15.29 1.35 6.31
N VAL A 67 15.96 2.18 5.50
CA VAL A 67 16.67 1.75 4.29
C VAL A 67 17.80 0.77 4.62
N GLY A 68 18.61 1.06 5.63
CA GLY A 68 19.71 0.20 6.05
C GLY A 68 19.23 -1.18 6.52
N VAL A 69 18.23 -1.21 7.40
CA VAL A 69 17.57 -2.44 7.87
C VAL A 69 16.92 -3.20 6.72
N TRP A 70 16.24 -2.49 5.81
CA TRP A 70 15.61 -3.10 4.64
C TRP A 70 16.63 -3.78 3.72
N LEU A 71 17.76 -3.14 3.43
CA LEU A 71 18.82 -3.71 2.58
C LEU A 71 19.41 -5.00 3.17
N ILE A 72 19.59 -5.06 4.50
CA ILE A 72 20.04 -6.27 5.20
C ILE A 72 18.96 -7.36 5.14
N THR A 73 17.71 -7.00 5.44
CA THR A 73 16.58 -7.93 5.50
C THR A 73 16.28 -8.54 4.13
N LYS A 74 16.31 -7.70 3.09
CA LYS A 74 16.13 -8.06 1.68
C LYS A 74 17.10 -9.17 1.24
N ASP A 75 18.33 -9.09 1.74
CA ASP A 75 19.47 -9.90 1.31
C ASP A 75 19.93 -10.90 2.37
N TRP A 76 19.05 -11.22 3.33
CA TRP A 76 19.36 -12.05 4.48
C TRP A 76 19.91 -13.44 4.11
N ARG A 77 19.49 -14.00 2.98
CA ARG A 77 19.97 -15.31 2.51
C ARG A 77 21.46 -15.31 2.18
N ASP A 78 22.02 -14.17 1.73
CA ASP A 78 23.42 -14.06 1.35
C ASP A 78 24.37 -13.83 2.55
N LEU A 79 23.83 -13.67 3.77
CA LEU A 79 24.58 -13.65 5.03
C LEU A 79 25.26 -14.99 5.34
N THR A 80 24.63 -16.10 4.94
CA THR A 80 25.16 -17.45 5.19
C THR A 80 25.80 -18.03 3.94
N SER A 81 26.97 -18.66 4.08
CA SER A 81 27.71 -19.26 2.95
C SER A 81 26.91 -20.35 2.23
N ARG A 82 26.02 -21.06 2.94
CA ARG A 82 25.18 -22.15 2.40
C ARG A 82 24.06 -21.69 1.47
N HIS A 83 23.59 -20.45 1.62
CA HIS A 83 22.44 -19.94 0.86
C HIS A 83 22.83 -18.82 -0.12
N ARG A 84 24.11 -18.46 -0.16
CA ARG A 84 24.65 -17.47 -1.09
C ARG A 84 24.39 -17.86 -2.53
N ASP A 85 23.98 -16.91 -3.37
CA ASP A 85 23.75 -17.10 -4.81
C ASP A 85 22.62 -18.05 -5.19
N THR A 86 21.77 -18.43 -4.25
CA THR A 86 20.61 -19.29 -4.53
C THR A 86 19.37 -18.50 -4.97
N ALA A 87 19.38 -17.18 -4.78
CA ALA A 87 18.22 -16.33 -4.94
C ALA A 87 18.38 -15.31 -6.07
N SER A 88 17.26 -14.99 -6.73
CA SER A 88 17.19 -13.95 -7.75
C SER A 88 17.03 -12.56 -7.14
N TRP A 89 17.76 -11.58 -7.68
CA TRP A 89 17.70 -10.17 -7.33
C TRP A 89 16.33 -9.58 -7.67
N ARG A 90 15.71 -8.91 -6.69
CA ARG A 90 14.38 -8.30 -6.78
C ARG A 90 14.36 -7.01 -5.97
N LEU A 91 13.34 -6.16 -6.13
CA LEU A 91 13.16 -4.95 -5.32
C LEU A 91 12.81 -5.24 -3.84
N GLY A 92 12.37 -6.46 -3.54
CA GLY A 92 12.10 -6.95 -2.19
C GLY A 92 12.83 -8.25 -1.95
N LEU A 93 12.35 -9.07 -1.01
CA LEU A 93 13.06 -10.27 -0.55
C LEU A 93 13.51 -11.16 -1.70
N HIS A 94 14.80 -11.48 -1.74
CA HIS A 94 15.40 -12.36 -2.73
C HIS A 94 14.80 -13.77 -2.60
N ARG A 95 14.31 -14.33 -3.73
CA ARG A 95 13.69 -15.66 -3.79
C ARG A 95 14.31 -16.51 -4.90
N PRO A 96 14.38 -17.84 -4.73
CA PRO A 96 14.91 -18.72 -5.75
C PRO A 96 13.99 -18.69 -6.98
N PRO A 97 14.55 -18.82 -8.19
CA PRO A 97 13.74 -18.90 -9.41
C PRO A 97 12.85 -20.14 -9.39
N LEU A 98 11.59 -19.98 -9.79
CA LEU A 98 10.67 -21.10 -10.03
C LEU A 98 10.68 -21.43 -11.53
N PRO A 99 10.72 -22.71 -11.93
CA PRO A 99 10.98 -23.12 -13.32
C PRO A 99 10.02 -22.52 -14.36
N LEU A 100 8.76 -22.33 -13.98
CA LEU A 100 7.69 -21.91 -14.90
C LEU A 100 7.25 -20.45 -14.72
N ARG A 101 7.85 -19.71 -13.77
CA ARG A 101 7.42 -18.34 -13.46
C ARG A 101 8.39 -17.32 -14.03
N ARG A 102 7.92 -16.47 -14.96
CA ARG A 102 8.72 -15.31 -15.42
C ARG A 102 9.08 -14.44 -14.22
N LEU A 103 10.38 -14.35 -13.95
CA LEU A 103 10.94 -13.49 -12.92
C LEU A 103 10.74 -12.02 -13.30
N SER A 104 9.92 -11.29 -12.55
CA SER A 104 9.90 -9.83 -12.61
C SER A 104 10.68 -9.26 -11.44
N ARG A 105 11.71 -8.46 -11.71
CA ARG A 105 12.50 -7.78 -10.65
C ARG A 105 11.63 -6.86 -9.78
N ALA A 106 10.53 -6.33 -10.35
CA ALA A 106 9.54 -5.51 -9.66
C ALA A 106 8.37 -6.32 -9.06
N GLU A 107 8.48 -7.64 -8.98
CA GLU A 107 7.42 -8.48 -8.43
C GLU A 107 6.94 -8.08 -7.02
N PRO A 108 7.78 -7.68 -6.04
CA PRO A 108 7.31 -7.30 -4.71
C PRO A 108 6.75 -5.86 -4.62
N MET A 109 6.80 -5.08 -5.70
CA MET A 109 6.34 -3.69 -5.73
C MET A 109 4.89 -3.51 -5.26
N PRO A 110 3.91 -4.38 -5.62
CA PRO A 110 2.54 -4.27 -5.10
C PRO A 110 2.42 -4.44 -3.58
N LEU A 111 3.30 -5.23 -2.96
CA LEU A 111 3.34 -5.37 -1.50
C LEU A 111 3.92 -4.11 -0.87
N LEU A 112 5.10 -3.68 -1.33
CA LEU A 112 5.79 -2.52 -0.76
C LEU A 112 4.97 -1.25 -0.88
N VAL A 113 4.43 -1.00 -2.07
CA VAL A 113 3.60 0.17 -2.30
C VAL A 113 2.23 0.02 -1.66
N GLY A 114 1.67 -1.20 -1.57
CA GLY A 114 0.45 -1.46 -0.81
C GLY A 114 0.61 -1.11 0.68
N VAL A 115 1.73 -1.49 1.30
CA VAL A 115 2.05 -1.13 2.69
C VAL A 115 2.27 0.37 2.83
N GLY A 116 3.01 0.99 1.91
CA GLY A 116 3.22 2.45 1.90
C GLY A 116 1.89 3.21 1.81
N VAL A 117 1.00 2.82 0.90
CA VAL A 117 -0.35 3.39 0.76
C VAL A 117 -1.18 3.17 2.02
N GLY A 118 -1.14 1.98 2.63
CA GLY A 118 -1.85 1.72 3.88
C GLY A 118 -1.34 2.59 5.04
N GLY A 119 -0.03 2.75 5.16
CA GLY A 119 0.59 3.62 6.17
C GLY A 119 0.21 5.08 5.98
N PHE A 120 0.31 5.60 4.74
CA PHE A 120 -0.05 6.99 4.43
C PHE A 120 -1.55 7.26 4.60
N ALA A 121 -2.40 6.30 4.23
CA ALA A 121 -3.84 6.39 4.49
C ALA A 121 -4.16 6.44 5.98
N LEU A 122 -3.41 5.73 6.82
CA LEU A 122 -3.55 5.82 8.27
C LEU A 122 -3.10 7.19 8.79
N VAL A 123 -1.98 7.72 8.31
CA VAL A 123 -1.50 9.06 8.68
C VAL A 123 -2.53 10.13 8.30
N ASN A 124 -3.02 10.12 7.05
CA ASN A 124 -4.06 11.04 6.57
C ASN A 124 -5.36 10.90 7.36
N LEU A 125 -5.78 9.67 7.73
CA LEU A 125 -6.96 9.45 8.56
C LEU A 125 -6.78 10.08 9.95
N LEU A 126 -5.66 9.82 10.61
CA LEU A 126 -5.35 10.38 11.93
C LEU A 126 -5.23 11.91 11.88
N SER A 127 -4.62 12.44 10.82
CA SER A 127 -4.51 13.88 10.57
C SER A 127 -5.90 14.51 10.42
N ALA A 128 -6.78 13.90 9.63
CA ALA A 128 -8.14 14.39 9.43
C ALA A 128 -9.03 14.29 10.70
N LEU A 129 -8.78 13.32 11.58
CA LEU A 129 -9.49 13.15 12.85
C LEU A 129 -8.96 14.07 13.96
N THR A 130 -7.69 14.46 13.92
CA THR A 130 -7.09 15.34 14.95
C THR A 130 -7.47 16.80 14.68
N PRO A 131 -7.87 17.60 15.68
CA PRO A 131 -7.98 19.05 15.52
C PRO A 131 -6.62 19.66 15.15
N ASN A 132 -6.61 20.66 14.27
CA ASN A 132 -5.41 21.13 13.59
C ASN A 132 -4.50 21.96 14.53
N ILE A 133 -3.65 21.32 15.34
CA ILE A 133 -2.86 22.00 16.38
C ILE A 133 -1.47 22.45 15.91
N ARG A 134 -0.89 21.89 14.83
CA ARG A 134 0.58 21.73 14.87
C ARG A 134 1.48 22.86 14.37
N TRP A 135 1.01 23.89 13.64
CA TRP A 135 1.94 24.97 13.23
C TRP A 135 1.32 26.32 12.83
N ARG A 136 -0.01 26.44 12.82
CA ARG A 136 -0.74 27.54 12.15
C ARG A 136 -1.02 28.79 12.97
N GLY A 137 -0.60 28.84 14.22
CA GLY A 137 -0.83 30.01 15.08
C GLY A 137 -0.16 31.32 14.63
N ARG A 138 0.77 31.30 13.66
CA ARG A 138 1.57 32.51 13.30
C ARG A 138 1.40 33.07 11.89
N LEU A 139 0.77 32.38 10.95
CA LEU A 139 0.61 32.90 9.57
C LEU A 139 -0.84 33.00 9.06
N LEU A 140 -1.81 32.39 9.75
CA LEU A 140 -3.21 32.30 9.29
C LEU A 140 -4.23 33.08 10.13
N LEU A 141 -3.80 34.04 10.94
CA LEU A 141 -4.73 34.86 11.76
C LEU A 141 -5.55 35.88 10.95
N HIS A 142 -5.55 35.86 9.62
CA HIS A 142 -6.24 36.87 8.80
C HIS A 142 -7.18 36.29 7.72
N ILE A 143 -7.34 34.97 7.67
CA ILE A 143 -8.33 34.34 6.79
C ILE A 143 -9.25 33.54 7.69
N GLU A 144 -10.46 34.06 7.85
CA GLU A 144 -11.58 33.44 8.55
C GLU A 144 -11.68 31.96 8.13
N PRO A 145 -11.85 30.99 9.06
CA PRO A 145 -11.95 29.59 8.70
C PRO A 145 -13.20 29.37 7.84
N LEU A 146 -12.98 29.29 6.53
CA LEU A 146 -14.05 29.11 5.56
C LEU A 146 -14.81 27.80 5.86
N PRO A 147 -16.16 27.79 5.84
CA PRO A 147 -16.95 26.58 6.02
C PRO A 147 -16.57 25.45 5.05
N GLU A 148 -15.96 25.77 3.91
CA GLU A 148 -15.39 24.81 2.95
C GLU A 148 -14.35 23.84 3.56
N LEU A 149 -13.67 24.20 4.65
CA LEU A 149 -12.70 23.34 5.33
C LEU A 149 -13.33 22.04 5.88
N HIS A 150 -14.59 22.05 6.31
CA HIS A 150 -15.26 20.87 6.89
C HIS A 150 -15.46 19.75 5.86
N VAL A 151 -15.85 20.12 4.64
CA VAL A 151 -16.12 19.17 3.55
C VAL A 151 -14.84 18.43 3.18
N PHE A 152 -13.71 19.14 3.06
CA PHE A 152 -12.45 18.50 2.71
C PHE A 152 -11.96 17.55 3.82
N HIS A 153 -12.24 17.82 5.11
CA HIS A 153 -11.91 16.90 6.21
C HIS A 153 -12.76 15.62 6.13
N ALA A 154 -14.06 15.76 5.96
CA ALA A 154 -14.96 14.63 5.80
C ALA A 154 -14.61 13.77 4.57
N LEU A 155 -14.29 14.40 3.43
CA LEU A 155 -13.82 13.72 2.23
C LEU A 155 -12.46 13.03 2.44
N ALA A 156 -11.53 13.64 3.18
CA ALA A 156 -10.25 13.03 3.48
C ALA A 156 -10.40 11.77 4.35
N ILE A 157 -11.32 11.77 5.31
CA ILE A 157 -11.65 10.58 6.11
C ILE A 157 -12.18 9.46 5.20
N LEU A 158 -13.18 9.75 4.36
CA LEU A 158 -13.75 8.76 3.44
C LEU A 158 -12.70 8.21 2.46
N ALA A 159 -11.85 9.09 1.91
CA ALA A 159 -10.77 8.72 1.00
C ALA A 159 -9.72 7.85 1.69
N SER A 160 -9.35 8.18 2.93
CA SER A 160 -8.37 7.43 3.72
C SER A 160 -8.87 6.02 4.08
N LEU A 161 -10.13 5.89 4.52
CA LEU A 161 -10.76 4.59 4.77
C LEU A 161 -10.81 3.74 3.49
N SER A 162 -11.17 4.37 2.36
CA SER A 162 -11.20 3.71 1.05
C SER A 162 -9.80 3.27 0.59
N LEU A 163 -8.75 4.03 0.90
CA LEU A 163 -7.36 3.67 0.62
C LEU A 163 -6.86 2.53 1.51
N LEU A 164 -7.22 2.51 2.80
CA LEU A 164 -6.90 1.39 3.70
C LEU A 164 -7.47 0.07 3.16
N LEU A 165 -8.72 0.09 2.68
CA LEU A 165 -9.32 -1.06 2.01
C LEU A 165 -8.59 -1.39 0.69
N SER A 166 -8.26 -0.37 -0.09
CA SER A 166 -7.55 -0.53 -1.36
C SER A 166 -6.15 -1.13 -1.17
N ALA A 167 -5.43 -0.79 -0.10
CA ALA A 167 -4.12 -1.31 0.24
C ALA A 167 -4.09 -2.85 0.29
N TYR A 168 -5.12 -3.45 0.91
CA TYR A 168 -5.26 -4.92 0.92
C TYR A 168 -5.45 -5.50 -0.49
N TYR A 169 -6.22 -4.82 -1.35
CA TYR A 169 -6.44 -5.28 -2.73
C TYR A 169 -5.25 -4.97 -3.67
N LEU A 170 -4.42 -3.96 -3.36
CA LEU A 170 -3.15 -3.70 -4.01
C LEU A 170 -2.16 -4.85 -3.73
N TYR A 171 -2.10 -5.35 -2.49
CA TYR A 171 -1.34 -6.55 -2.17
C TYR A 171 -1.78 -7.76 -3.01
N ARG A 172 -3.09 -7.88 -3.28
CA ARG A 172 -3.67 -8.89 -4.20
C ARG A 172 -3.51 -8.56 -5.69
N ARG A 173 -2.76 -7.51 -6.05
CA ARG A 173 -2.44 -7.07 -7.42
C ARG A 173 -3.64 -6.73 -8.30
N ARG A 174 -4.75 -6.29 -7.70
CA ARG A 174 -6.00 -6.01 -8.42
C ARG A 174 -5.91 -4.67 -9.16
N LEU A 175 -6.22 -4.67 -10.46
CA LEU A 175 -6.12 -3.47 -11.31
C LEU A 175 -7.10 -2.35 -10.91
N ARG A 176 -8.33 -2.70 -10.53
CA ARG A 176 -9.32 -1.70 -10.07
C ARG A 176 -8.90 -1.01 -8.77
N ALA A 177 -8.25 -1.76 -7.86
CA ALA A 177 -7.70 -1.19 -6.64
C ALA A 177 -6.56 -0.21 -6.93
N LEU A 178 -5.73 -0.51 -7.94
CA LEU A 178 -4.73 0.45 -8.44
C LEU A 178 -5.36 1.75 -8.93
N GLN A 179 -6.38 1.67 -9.79
CA GLN A 179 -7.04 2.84 -10.33
C GLN A 179 -7.67 3.69 -9.23
N LEU A 180 -8.40 3.04 -8.32
CA LEU A 180 -9.01 3.70 -7.17
C LEU A 180 -7.96 4.35 -6.27
N ALA A 181 -6.88 3.62 -5.93
CA ALA A 181 -5.84 4.15 -5.06
C ALA A 181 -5.13 5.35 -5.67
N VAL A 182 -4.80 5.31 -6.97
CA VAL A 182 -4.19 6.46 -7.66
C VAL A 182 -5.12 7.66 -7.65
N ALA A 183 -6.41 7.47 -7.95
CA ALA A 183 -7.38 8.55 -7.93
C ALA A 183 -7.54 9.18 -6.54
N LEU A 184 -7.64 8.34 -5.50
CA LEU A 184 -7.78 8.78 -4.10
C LEU A 184 -6.54 9.50 -3.59
N LEU A 185 -5.33 9.01 -3.90
CA LEU A 185 -4.08 9.68 -3.53
C LEU A 185 -3.94 11.05 -4.21
N CYS A 186 -4.29 11.16 -5.50
CA CYS A 186 -4.31 12.46 -6.18
C CYS A 186 -5.32 13.42 -5.55
N ALA A 187 -6.51 12.93 -5.18
CA ALA A 187 -7.54 13.74 -4.52
C ALA A 187 -7.08 14.19 -3.12
N LEU A 188 -6.50 13.29 -2.31
CA LEU A 188 -5.94 13.63 -0.99
C LEU A 188 -4.80 14.64 -1.10
N GLY A 189 -3.88 14.45 -2.06
CA GLY A 189 -2.82 15.41 -2.32
C GLY A 189 -3.37 16.80 -2.64
N LEU A 190 -4.42 16.88 -3.46
CA LEU A 190 -5.10 18.15 -3.74
C LEU A 190 -5.78 18.74 -2.48
N PHE A 191 -6.47 17.92 -1.68
CA PHE A 191 -7.13 18.37 -0.45
C PHE A 191 -6.13 18.89 0.59
N ASN A 192 -4.98 18.23 0.75
CA ASN A 192 -3.93 18.63 1.69
C ASN A 192 -3.26 19.95 1.26
N LEU A 193 -3.15 20.20 -0.05
CA LEU A 193 -2.74 21.52 -0.56
C LEU A 193 -3.79 22.59 -0.27
N LEU A 194 -5.08 22.33 -0.56
CA LEU A 194 -6.17 23.30 -0.42
C LEU A 194 -6.51 23.67 1.02
N LYS A 195 -6.49 22.71 1.95
CA LYS A 195 -6.79 22.96 3.38
C LYS A 195 -5.68 23.68 4.11
N GLY A 196 -4.45 23.47 3.67
CA GLY A 196 -3.33 23.24 4.58
C GLY A 196 -2.06 23.96 4.20
N LEU A 197 -1.74 23.89 2.90
CA LEU A 197 -0.36 23.80 2.47
C LEU A 197 0.41 22.74 3.29
N ASP A 198 -0.23 21.62 3.65
CA ASP A 198 0.46 20.47 4.26
C ASP A 198 1.25 19.76 3.16
N PHE A 199 2.37 20.38 2.81
CA PHE A 199 3.24 19.95 1.71
C PHE A 199 3.82 18.56 1.96
N GLU A 200 4.06 18.19 3.22
CA GLU A 200 4.58 16.86 3.57
C GLU A 200 3.58 15.75 3.21
N GLU A 201 2.32 15.90 3.63
CA GLU A 201 1.25 14.93 3.33
C GLU A 201 0.94 14.92 1.82
N ALA A 202 0.79 16.11 1.22
CA ALA A 202 0.51 16.22 -0.21
C ALA A 202 1.63 15.62 -1.08
N THR A 203 2.89 15.86 -0.73
CA THR A 203 4.02 15.30 -1.46
C THR A 203 4.05 13.79 -1.33
N GLY A 204 3.83 13.25 -0.13
CA GLY A 204 3.79 11.81 0.09
C GLY A 204 2.68 11.10 -0.70
N ASP A 205 1.47 11.67 -0.72
CA ASP A 205 0.35 11.15 -1.49
C ASP A 205 0.65 11.14 -3.00
N LEU A 206 1.17 12.25 -3.54
CA LEU A 206 1.51 12.37 -4.96
C LEU A 206 2.67 11.47 -5.36
N VAL A 207 3.69 11.31 -4.51
CA VAL A 207 4.80 10.38 -4.73
C VAL A 207 4.29 8.94 -4.78
N LEU A 208 3.44 8.52 -3.84
CA LEU A 208 2.84 7.18 -3.85
C LEU A 208 1.96 6.96 -5.08
N ALA A 209 1.19 7.96 -5.50
CA ALA A 209 0.40 7.90 -6.72
C ALA A 209 1.29 7.71 -7.96
N ALA A 210 2.38 8.47 -8.07
CA ALA A 210 3.34 8.35 -9.15
C ALA A 210 4.03 6.97 -9.18
N LEU A 211 4.42 6.46 -8.01
CA LEU A 211 5.01 5.13 -7.87
C LEU A 211 4.03 4.04 -8.32
N LEU A 212 2.77 4.07 -7.84
CA LEU A 212 1.72 3.15 -8.27
C LEU A 212 1.50 3.19 -9.78
N PHE A 213 1.41 4.39 -10.34
CA PHE A 213 1.19 4.58 -11.77
C PHE A 213 2.36 4.05 -12.61
N ALA A 214 3.60 4.30 -12.19
CA ALA A 214 4.80 3.79 -12.86
C ALA A 214 4.86 2.25 -12.79
N GLY A 215 4.49 1.65 -11.66
CA GLY A 215 4.44 0.20 -11.48
C GLY A 215 3.16 -0.49 -11.92
N ARG A 216 2.27 0.19 -12.65
CA ARG A 216 0.95 -0.36 -13.06
C ARG A 216 1.02 -1.72 -13.74
N ARG A 217 2.13 -2.02 -14.43
CA ARG A 217 2.38 -3.31 -15.10
C ARG A 217 2.46 -4.50 -14.13
N SER A 218 2.73 -4.27 -12.86
CA SER A 218 2.77 -5.30 -11.81
C SER A 218 1.37 -5.71 -11.31
N PHE A 219 0.33 -4.97 -11.67
CA PHE A 219 -1.07 -5.18 -11.30
C PHE A 219 -1.86 -5.80 -12.46
N TYR A 220 -1.67 -7.10 -12.67
CA TYR A 220 -2.25 -7.83 -13.80
C TYR A 220 -3.49 -8.66 -13.41
N VAL A 221 -3.86 -8.71 -12.12
CA VAL A 221 -4.98 -9.54 -11.67
C VAL A 221 -6.28 -8.81 -11.97
N ARG A 222 -6.99 -9.30 -13.00
CA ARG A 222 -8.34 -8.84 -13.31
C ARG A 222 -9.31 -9.33 -12.23
N HIS A 223 -10.38 -8.55 -12.01
CA HIS A 223 -11.45 -8.99 -11.14
C HIS A 223 -12.21 -10.12 -11.83
N ASP A 224 -12.41 -11.23 -11.12
CA ASP A 224 -13.43 -12.18 -11.55
C ASP A 224 -14.80 -11.57 -11.26
N PRO A 225 -15.79 -11.84 -12.14
CA PRO A 225 -17.15 -11.49 -11.80
C PRO A 225 -17.56 -12.19 -10.51
N LEU A 226 -18.19 -11.41 -9.61
CA LEU A 226 -18.72 -11.95 -8.37
C LEU A 226 -20.00 -12.70 -8.71
N GLY A 227 -20.13 -13.95 -8.27
CA GLY A 227 -21.41 -14.66 -8.34
C GLY A 227 -22.44 -14.01 -7.41
N ARG A 228 -23.74 -14.15 -7.72
CA ARG A 228 -24.86 -13.61 -6.93
C ARG A 228 -24.70 -13.84 -5.43
N ARG A 229 -24.43 -15.10 -5.03
CA ARG A 229 -24.23 -15.48 -3.63
C ARG A 229 -23.10 -14.69 -2.98
N SER A 230 -21.97 -14.54 -3.67
CA SER A 230 -20.81 -13.80 -3.14
C SER A 230 -21.05 -12.28 -3.06
N ALA A 231 -21.91 -11.72 -3.92
CA ALA A 231 -22.31 -10.32 -3.84
C ALA A 231 -23.25 -10.09 -2.64
N LEU A 232 -24.26 -10.95 -2.47
CA LEU A 232 -25.19 -10.90 -1.33
C LEU A 232 -24.47 -11.07 0.01
N LEU A 233 -23.50 -11.99 0.11
CA LEU A 233 -22.69 -12.16 1.32
C LEU A 233 -21.81 -10.96 1.67
N ARG A 234 -21.54 -10.06 0.71
CA ARG A 234 -20.75 -8.84 0.94
C ARG A 234 -21.58 -7.65 1.41
N ILE A 235 -22.89 -7.66 1.19
CA ILE A 235 -23.79 -6.60 1.65
C ILE A 235 -23.69 -6.40 3.17
N PRO A 236 -23.87 -7.44 4.03
CA PRO A 236 -23.76 -7.25 5.47
C PRO A 236 -22.34 -6.85 5.88
N LEU A 237 -21.31 -7.29 5.15
CA LEU A 237 -19.92 -6.91 5.42
C LEU A 237 -19.68 -5.41 5.15
N VAL A 238 -20.23 -4.88 4.04
CA VAL A 238 -20.13 -3.45 3.71
C VAL A 238 -20.91 -2.61 4.72
N ALA A 239 -22.12 -3.02 5.07
CA ALA A 239 -22.94 -2.34 6.07
C ALA A 239 -22.26 -2.34 7.45
N ALA A 240 -21.80 -3.50 7.92
CA ALA A 240 -21.08 -3.61 9.19
C ALA A 240 -19.77 -2.82 9.18
N GLY A 241 -19.01 -2.84 8.08
CA GLY A 241 -17.78 -2.07 7.93
C GLY A 241 -18.01 -0.56 7.99
N GLY A 242 -19.04 -0.06 7.29
CA GLY A 242 -19.44 1.35 7.34
C GLY A 242 -19.92 1.77 8.73
N PHE A 243 -20.72 0.92 9.39
CA PHE A 243 -21.19 1.15 10.75
C PHE A 243 -20.04 1.20 11.77
N VAL A 244 -19.14 0.20 11.75
CA VAL A 244 -17.99 0.15 12.66
C VAL A 244 -17.05 1.34 12.44
N ALA A 245 -16.79 1.72 11.18
CA ALA A 245 -15.97 2.90 10.88
C ALA A 245 -16.61 4.18 11.45
N SER A 246 -17.92 4.33 11.28
CA SER A 246 -18.68 5.48 11.81
C SER A 246 -18.66 5.50 13.34
N LEU A 247 -18.86 4.35 13.98
CA LEU A 247 -18.82 4.20 15.44
C LEU A 247 -17.44 4.58 16.01
N VAL A 248 -16.36 4.14 15.37
CA VAL A 248 -15.00 4.50 15.79
C VAL A 248 -14.78 6.01 15.68
N ILE A 249 -15.28 6.65 14.62
CA ILE A 249 -15.17 8.12 14.45
C ILE A 249 -15.94 8.83 15.56
N VAL A 250 -17.18 8.43 15.84
CA VAL A 250 -18.00 9.01 16.92
C VAL A 250 -17.36 8.80 18.29
N ALA A 251 -16.83 7.61 18.57
CA ALA A 251 -16.17 7.31 19.83
C ALA A 251 -14.90 8.17 20.05
N ILE A 252 -14.11 8.39 18.99
CA ILE A 252 -12.95 9.30 19.03
C ILE A 252 -13.40 10.75 19.25
N ALA A 253 -14.51 11.15 18.62
CA ALA A 253 -15.03 12.51 18.66
C ALA A 253 -15.62 12.90 20.02
N ALA A 254 -16.51 12.06 20.55
CA ALA A 254 -17.32 12.36 21.71
C ALA A 254 -16.74 11.78 23.01
N SER A 255 -15.91 10.73 22.93
CA SER A 255 -15.37 9.99 24.08
C SER A 255 -16.45 9.67 25.13
N ALA A 256 -17.67 9.35 24.69
CA ALA A 256 -18.82 9.13 25.56
C ALA A 256 -18.97 7.65 25.94
N SER A 257 -20.10 7.30 26.57
CA SER A 257 -20.41 5.91 26.84
C SER A 257 -20.73 5.15 25.54
N LEU A 258 -20.39 3.86 25.47
CA LEU A 258 -20.66 3.03 24.28
C LEU A 258 -22.13 3.08 23.84
N ALA A 259 -23.07 3.15 24.79
CA ALA A 259 -24.50 3.23 24.47
C ALA A 259 -24.87 4.56 23.81
N THR A 260 -24.23 5.66 24.22
CA THR A 260 -24.40 6.98 23.62
C THR A 260 -23.80 7.01 22.22
N ASP A 261 -22.58 6.51 22.06
CA ASP A 261 -21.89 6.48 20.75
C ASP A 261 -22.65 5.62 19.74
N LEU A 262 -23.21 4.48 20.16
CA LEU A 262 -24.02 3.62 19.31
C LEU A 262 -25.30 4.33 18.85
N ARG A 263 -26.00 5.03 19.75
CA ARG A 263 -27.21 5.78 19.39
C ARG A 263 -26.87 6.93 18.45
N GLU A 264 -25.84 7.71 18.75
CA GLU A 264 -25.38 8.80 17.90
C GLU A 264 -25.00 8.31 16.51
N THR A 265 -24.23 7.23 16.41
CA THR A 265 -23.82 6.62 15.13
C THR A 265 -25.04 6.19 14.31
N TRP A 266 -26.03 5.59 14.96
CA TRP A 266 -27.27 5.16 14.31
C TRP A 266 -28.06 6.35 13.77
N ASP A 267 -28.24 7.38 14.58
CA ASP A 267 -28.99 8.58 14.22
C ASP A 267 -28.30 9.33 13.06
N LEU A 268 -26.98 9.52 13.13
CA LEU A 268 -26.20 10.16 12.06
C LEU A 268 -26.21 9.37 10.74
N LEU A 269 -26.13 8.04 10.78
CA LEU A 269 -26.23 7.20 9.57
C LEU A 269 -27.62 7.29 8.91
N LEU A 270 -28.66 7.55 9.70
CA LEU A 270 -30.02 7.82 9.22
C LEU A 270 -30.23 9.30 8.84
N TRP A 271 -29.18 10.12 8.85
CA TRP A 271 -29.26 11.57 8.61
C TRP A 271 -30.22 12.27 9.60
N GLN A 272 -30.35 11.73 10.80
CA GLN A 272 -31.07 12.33 11.92
C GLN A 272 -30.08 13.09 12.81
N GLN A 273 -30.57 14.13 13.48
CA GLN A 273 -29.77 14.85 14.47
C GLN A 273 -29.67 13.99 15.73
N GLY A 274 -28.46 13.54 16.06
CA GLY A 274 -28.22 12.73 17.25
C GLY A 274 -28.28 13.55 18.55
N PRO A 275 -28.32 12.87 19.71
CA PRO A 275 -28.38 13.50 21.02
C PRO A 275 -27.14 14.34 21.36
N LEU A 276 -25.99 14.11 20.73
CA LEU A 276 -24.76 14.86 20.98
C LEU A 276 -24.73 16.14 20.13
N ARG A 277 -24.63 17.29 20.80
CA ARG A 277 -24.41 18.58 20.13
C ARG A 277 -22.91 18.80 19.92
N PHE A 278 -22.43 18.38 18.76
CA PHE A 278 -21.11 18.73 18.25
C PHE A 278 -21.04 20.25 18.03
N HIS A 279 -20.44 20.99 18.98
CA HIS A 279 -20.21 22.43 18.82
C HIS A 279 -19.22 22.69 17.67
N GLU A 280 -19.25 23.89 17.09
CA GLU A 280 -18.63 24.40 15.84
C GLU A 280 -17.33 23.73 15.32
N GLU A 281 -16.46 23.16 16.16
CA GLU A 281 -15.25 22.42 15.75
C GLU A 281 -15.47 20.94 15.36
N THR A 282 -16.66 20.38 15.65
CA THR A 282 -16.97 18.95 15.50
C THR A 282 -18.06 18.63 14.47
N GLY A 283 -18.73 19.62 13.88
CA GLY A 283 -19.68 19.43 12.76
C GLY A 283 -19.07 18.76 11.51
N ARG A 284 -17.73 18.67 11.44
CA ARG A 284 -16.98 17.86 10.46
C ARG A 284 -17.24 16.35 10.58
N MET A 285 -17.52 15.84 11.77
CA MET A 285 -17.68 14.40 12.02
C MET A 285 -19.04 13.89 11.55
N ASP A 286 -20.10 14.69 11.69
CA ASP A 286 -21.44 14.38 11.17
C ASP A 286 -21.41 14.20 9.65
N LEU A 287 -20.75 15.12 8.95
CA LEU A 287 -20.57 15.03 7.50
C LEU A 287 -19.73 13.80 7.11
N ALA A 288 -18.71 13.44 7.89
CA ALA A 288 -17.89 12.26 7.63
C ALA A 288 -18.71 10.97 7.77
N VAL A 289 -19.50 10.84 8.85
CA VAL A 289 -20.41 9.71 9.09
C VAL A 289 -21.47 9.62 7.99
N GLY A 290 -22.09 10.75 7.65
CA GLY A 290 -23.07 10.82 6.55
C GLY A 290 -22.49 10.39 5.21
N LEU A 291 -21.27 10.83 4.87
CA LEU A 291 -20.56 10.43 3.64
C LEU A 291 -20.15 8.95 3.65
N ILE A 292 -19.76 8.40 4.80
CA ILE A 292 -19.49 6.96 4.94
C ILE A 292 -20.77 6.16 4.72
N GLY A 293 -21.88 6.58 5.33
CA GLY A 293 -23.20 5.97 5.12
C GLY A 293 -23.62 5.99 3.65
N LEU A 294 -23.50 7.16 3.00
CA LEU A 294 -23.81 7.33 1.58
C LEU A 294 -22.91 6.48 0.67
N GLY A 295 -21.61 6.40 0.97
CA GLY A 295 -20.66 5.54 0.27
C GLY A 295 -20.98 4.05 0.43
N ALA A 296 -21.34 3.62 1.64
CA ALA A 296 -21.75 2.25 1.91
C ALA A 296 -23.05 1.88 1.16
N LEU A 297 -24.05 2.76 1.19
CA LEU A 297 -25.29 2.60 0.41
C LEU A 297 -25.02 2.52 -1.08
N GLY A 298 -24.19 3.40 -1.63
CA GLY A 298 -23.79 3.35 -3.04
C GLY A 298 -23.10 2.03 -3.41
N LEU A 299 -22.23 1.51 -2.55
CA LEU A 299 -21.56 0.24 -2.77
C LEU A 299 -22.54 -0.95 -2.68
N ILE A 300 -23.50 -0.92 -1.75
CA ILE A 300 -24.56 -1.92 -1.64
C ILE A 300 -25.46 -1.89 -2.90
N ALA A 301 -25.87 -0.70 -3.34
CA ALA A 301 -26.65 -0.52 -4.56
C ALA A 301 -25.88 -1.07 -5.78
N TYR A 302 -24.58 -0.76 -5.89
CA TYR A 302 -23.73 -1.35 -6.92
C TYR A 302 -23.70 -2.88 -6.87
N LEU A 303 -23.60 -3.48 -5.68
CA LEU A 303 -23.61 -4.95 -5.53
C LEU A 303 -24.96 -5.58 -5.91
N LEU A 304 -26.07 -4.89 -5.67
CA LEU A 304 -27.43 -5.34 -5.99
C LEU A 304 -27.76 -5.19 -7.48
N PHE A 305 -27.47 -4.03 -8.08
CA PHE A 305 -27.89 -3.68 -9.44
C PHE A 305 -26.84 -3.97 -10.51
N ARG A 306 -25.65 -4.45 -10.14
CA ARG A 306 -24.61 -4.81 -11.11
C ARG A 306 -25.12 -5.87 -12.10
N PRO A 307 -24.86 -5.72 -13.41
CA PRO A 307 -25.10 -6.79 -14.38
C PRO A 307 -24.23 -7.99 -14.04
N LEU A 308 -24.88 -9.10 -13.73
CA LEU A 308 -24.24 -10.33 -13.35
C LEU A 308 -23.62 -10.95 -14.59
N ALA A 309 -22.32 -11.23 -14.54
CA ALA A 309 -21.67 -11.93 -15.64
C ALA A 309 -22.35 -13.29 -15.83
N ALA A 310 -22.63 -13.62 -17.09
CA ALA A 310 -23.15 -14.92 -17.46
C ALA A 310 -22.27 -16.03 -16.84
N PRO A 311 -22.88 -17.16 -16.41
CA PRO A 311 -22.11 -18.33 -16.01
C PRO A 311 -21.07 -18.62 -17.08
N ARG A 312 -19.81 -18.83 -16.68
CA ARG A 312 -18.77 -19.31 -17.60
C ARG A 312 -19.32 -20.59 -18.21
N SER A 313 -19.46 -20.63 -19.54
CA SER A 313 -19.78 -21.86 -20.25
C SER A 313 -18.79 -22.93 -19.82
N LEU A 314 -19.29 -24.14 -19.58
CA LEU A 314 -18.43 -25.29 -19.31
C LEU A 314 -17.50 -25.50 -20.51
N PRO A 315 -16.26 -25.94 -20.31
CA PRO A 315 -15.31 -26.12 -21.40
C PRO A 315 -15.80 -27.17 -22.40
N ASP A 316 -15.88 -26.76 -23.66
CA ASP A 316 -16.25 -27.64 -24.79
C ASP A 316 -15.23 -28.78 -24.98
N ALA A 317 -15.61 -29.79 -25.76
CA ALA A 317 -14.79 -30.99 -25.98
C ALA A 317 -13.39 -30.68 -26.53
N GLU A 318 -13.29 -29.68 -27.42
CA GLU A 318 -12.03 -29.22 -28.01
C GLU A 318 -11.12 -28.55 -26.95
N LEU A 319 -11.71 -27.76 -26.04
CA LEU A 319 -10.98 -27.10 -24.95
C LEU A 319 -10.48 -28.12 -23.93
N ARG A 320 -11.25 -29.19 -23.70
CA ARG A 320 -10.83 -30.34 -22.87
C ARG A 320 -9.70 -31.13 -23.53
N SER A 321 -9.75 -31.38 -24.84
CA SER A 321 -8.66 -32.11 -25.52
C SER A 321 -7.35 -31.31 -25.51
N ALA A 322 -7.42 -30.01 -25.78
CA ALA A 322 -6.27 -29.12 -25.72
C ALA A 322 -5.65 -29.05 -24.31
N ALA A 323 -6.48 -29.05 -23.27
CA ALA A 323 -6.02 -29.10 -21.88
C ALA A 323 -5.28 -30.42 -21.57
N THR A 324 -5.84 -31.57 -21.98
CA THR A 324 -5.20 -32.88 -21.82
C THR A 324 -3.85 -32.94 -22.54
N ASP A 325 -3.76 -32.37 -23.74
CA ASP A 325 -2.53 -32.32 -24.52
C ASP A 325 -1.42 -31.50 -23.84
N LEU A 326 -1.77 -30.36 -23.24
CA LEU A 326 -0.83 -29.55 -22.47
C LEU A 326 -0.33 -30.28 -21.22
N VAL A 327 -1.24 -30.99 -20.54
CA VAL A 327 -0.91 -31.77 -19.34
C VAL A 327 -0.02 -32.95 -19.70
N ARG A 328 -0.27 -33.67 -20.81
CA ARG A 328 0.63 -34.74 -21.28
C ARG A 328 2.03 -34.23 -21.65
N ARG A 329 2.14 -33.04 -22.24
CA ARG A 329 3.43 -32.50 -22.70
C ARG A 329 4.25 -31.85 -21.59
N HIS A 330 3.60 -31.31 -20.56
CA HIS A 330 4.25 -30.44 -19.57
C HIS A 330 3.88 -30.75 -18.12
N GLY A 331 2.98 -31.70 -17.88
CA GLY A 331 2.53 -32.10 -16.55
C GLY A 331 3.62 -32.81 -15.77
N SER A 332 3.71 -32.49 -14.49
CA SER A 332 4.65 -33.10 -13.55
C SER A 332 4.00 -33.40 -12.19
N ASP A 333 2.67 -33.42 -12.15
CA ASP A 333 1.85 -33.62 -10.96
C ASP A 333 0.78 -34.70 -11.21
N THR A 334 -0.16 -34.86 -10.28
CA THR A 334 -1.21 -35.90 -10.33
C THR A 334 -2.22 -35.73 -11.47
N LEU A 335 -2.10 -34.68 -12.29
CA LEU A 335 -2.92 -34.49 -13.48
C LEU A 335 -2.26 -35.08 -14.74
N ALA A 336 -0.95 -35.35 -14.72
CA ALA A 336 -0.13 -35.81 -15.85
C ALA A 336 -0.43 -37.23 -16.34
#